data_AF-A0A357B016-F1
#
_entry.id   AF-A0A357B016-F1
#
_cell.length_a   1.000
_cell.length_b   1.000
_cell.length_c   1.000
_cell.angle_alpha   90.00
_cell.angle_beta   90.00
_cell.angle_gamma   90.00
#
_symmetry.space_group_name_H-M   'P 1'
#
loop_
_entity.id
_entity.type
_entity.pdbx_description
1 polymer ?
#
loop_
_entity_poly.entity_id
_entity_poly.type
_entity_poly.pdbx_seq_one_letter_code
_entity_poly.pdbx_strand_id
1 'polypeptide(L)'
;MMEIRKFQEEVHKNAKAHGWWEEERSFGDLIALCHSELSEALEEYRNGHAPTLTYYTQQPDGTKKMEGIPSELADVIIRVLDMAEHYGIDIEAALAEKHAYNKTRPYKHGGKAM
;
A
#
# COMPACT_ATOMS: atom_id res chain seq x y z
N MET A 1 -2.77 5.78 18.79
CA MET A 1 -3.35 5.59 17.45
C MET A 1 -2.28 5.99 16.45
N MET A 2 -2.11 5.26 15.35
CA MET A 2 -1.12 5.61 14.32
C MET A 2 -1.59 6.85 13.54
N GLU A 3 -0.70 7.83 13.35
CA GLU A 3 -0.93 9.01 12.50
C GLU A 3 -0.40 8.69 11.09
N ILE A 4 -1.22 8.85 10.06
CA ILE A 4 -0.87 8.41 8.69
C ILE A 4 0.29 9.25 8.16
N ARG A 5 0.28 10.57 8.44
CA ARG A 5 1.36 11.48 8.05
C ARG A 5 2.73 11.04 8.60
N LYS A 6 2.80 10.71 9.89
CA LYS A 6 4.05 10.25 10.53
C LYS A 6 4.49 8.89 9.97
N PHE A 7 3.54 7.99 9.74
CA PHE A 7 3.84 6.69 9.16
C PHE A 7 4.35 6.79 7.72
N GLN A 8 3.78 7.71 6.92
CA GLN A 8 4.27 8.04 5.58
C GLN A 8 5.75 8.47 5.60
N GLU A 9 6.11 9.39 6.49
CA GLU A 9 7.51 9.85 6.65
C GLU A 9 8.45 8.69 7.04
N GLU A 10 8.01 7.83 7.96
CA GLU A 10 8.76 6.67 8.43
C GLU A 10 9.00 5.65 7.30
N VAL A 11 7.96 5.32 6.54
CA VAL A 11 8.05 4.41 5.38
C VAL A 11 9.08 4.91 4.39
N HIS A 12 9.00 6.18 3.99
CA HIS A 12 9.92 6.74 3.00
C HIS A 12 11.36 6.85 3.53
N LYS A 13 11.52 7.19 4.81
CA LYS A 13 12.84 7.15 5.47
C LYS A 13 13.43 5.76 5.43
N ASN A 14 12.63 4.72 5.71
CA ASN A 14 13.07 3.33 5.64
C ASN A 14 13.44 2.92 4.21
N ALA A 15 12.62 3.30 3.21
CA ALA A 15 12.91 3.02 1.81
C ALA A 15 14.26 3.63 1.38
N LYS A 16 14.52 4.90 1.73
CA LYS A 16 15.81 5.55 1.46
C LYS A 16 16.98 4.87 2.16
N ALA A 17 16.81 4.46 3.42
CA ALA A 17 17.85 3.77 4.18
C ALA A 17 18.25 2.41 3.56
N HIS A 18 17.36 1.80 2.77
CA HIS A 18 17.59 0.53 2.07
C HIS A 18 17.95 0.74 0.58
N GLY A 19 18.35 1.95 0.18
CA GLY A 19 18.88 2.22 -1.15
C GLY A 19 17.83 2.31 -2.27
N TRP A 20 16.54 2.23 -1.95
CA TRP A 20 15.48 2.21 -2.96
C TRP A 20 15.41 3.49 -3.81
N TRP A 21 15.93 4.61 -3.32
CA TRP A 21 15.91 5.90 -4.02
C TRP A 21 17.32 6.36 -4.46
N GLU A 22 18.29 5.45 -4.58
CA GLU A 22 19.63 5.77 -5.14
C GLU A 22 19.59 6.01 -6.65
N GLU A 23 18.65 5.37 -7.35
CA GLU A 23 18.38 5.57 -8.77
C GLU A 23 17.05 6.30 -8.98
N GLU A 24 16.97 7.09 -10.06
CA GLU A 24 15.74 7.77 -10.45
C GLU A 24 14.71 6.76 -10.96
N ARG A 25 13.49 6.86 -10.44
CA ARG A 25 12.33 6.09 -10.91
C ARG A 25 11.31 7.03 -11.50
N SER A 26 10.72 6.66 -12.63
CA SER A 26 9.62 7.43 -13.19
C SER A 26 8.35 7.23 -12.34
N PHE A 27 7.40 8.15 -12.47
CA PHE A 27 6.06 7.96 -11.91
C PHE A 27 5.43 6.65 -12.38
N GLY A 28 5.65 6.26 -13.63
CA GLY A 28 5.15 5.00 -14.19
C GLY A 28 5.71 3.76 -13.49
N ASP A 29 6.99 3.77 -13.13
CA ASP A 29 7.63 2.66 -12.41
C ASP A 29 7.04 2.50 -11.01
N LEU A 30 6.80 3.61 -10.31
CA LEU A 30 6.18 3.59 -8.98
C LEU A 30 4.74 3.06 -9.03
N ILE A 31 3.98 3.42 -10.07
CA ILE A 31 2.64 2.85 -10.30
C ILE A 31 2.72 1.35 -10.61
N ALA A 32 3.67 0.92 -11.43
CA ALA A 32 3.87 -0.50 -11.73
C ALA A 32 4.21 -1.32 -10.48
N LEU A 33 5.01 -0.76 -9.56
CA LEU A 33 5.29 -1.40 -8.26
C LEU A 33 4.02 -1.55 -7.41
N CYS A 34 3.10 -0.58 -7.40
CA CYS A 34 1.83 -0.76 -6.71
C CYS A 34 0.98 -1.89 -7.35
N HIS A 35 1.05 -2.03 -8.67
CA HIS A 35 0.35 -3.11 -9.39
C HIS A 35 0.95 -4.49 -9.13
N SER A 36 2.26 -4.62 -8.90
CA SER A 36 2.87 -5.91 -8.57
C SER A 36 2.33 -6.43 -7.24
N GLU A 37 2.26 -5.60 -6.19
CA GLU A 37 1.73 -6.03 -4.88
C GLU A 37 0.23 -6.45 -4.99
N LEU A 38 -0.56 -5.75 -5.81
CA LEU A 38 -1.95 -6.17 -6.10
C LEU A 38 -2.02 -7.51 -6.85
N SER A 39 -1.02 -7.79 -7.69
CA SER A 39 -0.93 -9.05 -8.42
C SER A 39 -0.55 -10.19 -7.47
N GLU A 40 0.35 -9.96 -6.53
CA GLU A 40 0.70 -10.91 -5.45
C GLU A 40 -0.53 -11.23 -4.59
N ALA A 41 -1.32 -10.24 -4.20
CA ALA A 41 -2.60 -10.47 -3.51
C ALA A 41 -3.58 -11.35 -4.31
N LEU A 42 -3.63 -11.17 -5.64
CA LEU A 42 -4.46 -11.97 -6.52
C LEU A 42 -3.91 -13.40 -6.68
N GLU A 43 -2.60 -13.57 -6.67
CA GLU A 43 -1.94 -14.88 -6.71
C GLU A 43 -2.24 -15.69 -5.45
N GLU A 44 -2.14 -15.08 -4.26
CA GLU A 44 -2.54 -15.69 -3.00
C GLU A 44 -3.99 -16.20 -3.04
N TYR A 45 -4.92 -15.40 -3.58
CA TYR A 45 -6.30 -15.81 -3.75
C TYR A 45 -6.44 -17.00 -4.73
N ARG A 46 -5.72 -16.96 -5.86
CA ARG A 46 -5.71 -18.05 -6.86
C ARG A 46 -5.12 -19.35 -6.30
N ASN A 47 -4.20 -19.25 -5.35
CA ASN A 47 -3.63 -20.39 -4.63
C ASN A 47 -4.60 -20.98 -3.59
N GLY A 48 -5.82 -20.44 -3.46
CA GLY A 48 -6.85 -20.96 -2.59
C GLY A 48 -6.78 -20.43 -1.15
N HIS A 49 -5.95 -19.42 -0.89
CA HIS A 49 -5.91 -18.77 0.40
C HIS A 49 -7.14 -17.86 0.59
N ALA A 50 -7.72 -17.90 1.79
CA ALA A 50 -8.84 -17.03 2.12
C ALA A 50 -8.37 -15.57 2.20
N PRO A 51 -9.20 -14.58 1.79
CA PRO A 51 -8.84 -13.15 1.88
C PRO A 51 -8.38 -12.66 3.25
N THR A 52 -8.82 -13.33 4.33
CA THR A 52 -8.47 -12.99 5.71
C THR A 52 -7.36 -13.87 6.29
N LEU A 53 -6.79 -14.79 5.51
CA LEU A 53 -5.72 -15.66 5.99
C LEU A 53 -4.42 -14.85 6.08
N THR A 54 -3.82 -14.86 7.26
CA THR A 54 -2.45 -14.41 7.49
C THR A 54 -1.65 -15.58 8.01
N TYR A 55 -0.48 -15.81 7.43
CA TYR A 55 0.47 -16.81 7.91
C TYR A 55 1.87 -16.21 7.97
N TYR A 56 2.83 -16.97 8.49
CA TYR A 56 4.18 -16.49 8.74
C TYR A 56 5.23 -17.47 8.25
N THR A 57 6.17 -16.99 7.44
CA THR A 57 7.33 -17.74 6.96
C THR A 57 8.55 -17.42 7.82
N GLN A 58 9.33 -18.46 8.18
CA GLN A 58 10.56 -18.25 8.95
C GLN A 58 11.70 -17.84 8.01
N GLN A 59 12.35 -16.74 8.36
CA GLN A 59 13.48 -16.17 7.63
C GLN A 59 14.81 -16.78 8.12
N PRO A 60 15.90 -16.70 7.34
CA PRO A 60 17.20 -17.27 7.71
C PRO A 60 17.80 -16.71 9.01
N ASP A 61 17.47 -15.46 9.37
CA ASP A 61 17.89 -14.80 10.61
C ASP A 61 17.02 -15.19 11.82
N GLY A 62 16.06 -16.09 11.64
CA GLY A 62 15.14 -16.55 12.67
C GLY A 62 13.88 -15.69 12.82
N THR A 63 13.78 -14.56 12.13
CA THR A 63 12.58 -13.71 12.15
C THR A 63 11.42 -14.36 11.40
N LYS A 64 10.21 -13.83 11.57
CA LYS A 64 9.00 -14.28 10.88
C LYS A 64 8.49 -13.16 9.99
N LYS A 65 8.36 -13.44 8.69
CA LYS A 65 7.73 -12.54 7.72
C LYS A 65 6.23 -12.84 7.70
N MET A 66 5.41 -11.78 7.74
CA MET A 66 3.97 -11.90 7.52
C MET A 66 3.71 -12.14 6.03
N GLU A 67 2.79 -13.04 5.71
CA GLU A 67 2.43 -13.40 4.33
C GLU A 67 0.90 -13.53 4.22
N GLY A 68 0.43 -13.63 2.97
CA GLY A 68 -0.99 -13.75 2.63
C GLY A 68 -1.58 -12.44 2.14
N ILE A 69 -2.82 -12.49 1.66
CA ILE A 69 -3.54 -11.34 1.08
C ILE A 69 -3.47 -10.08 1.98
N PRO A 70 -3.62 -10.16 3.32
CA PRO A 70 -3.46 -8.99 4.18
C PRO A 70 -2.07 -8.35 4.15
N SER A 71 -1.01 -9.13 3.92
CA SER A 71 0.36 -8.61 3.77
C SER A 71 0.50 -7.84 2.47
N GLU A 72 0.09 -8.44 1.36
CA GLU A 72 0.20 -7.81 0.04
C GLU A 72 -0.62 -6.51 -0.07
N LEU A 73 -1.82 -6.48 0.54
CA LEU A 73 -2.61 -5.24 0.63
C LEU A 73 -1.94 -4.17 1.51
N ALA A 74 -1.22 -4.57 2.56
CA ALA A 74 -0.43 -3.64 3.35
C ALA A 74 0.76 -3.09 2.54
N ASP A 75 1.42 -3.93 1.74
CA ASP A 75 2.51 -3.51 0.85
C ASP A 75 2.03 -2.50 -0.20
N VAL A 76 0.84 -2.68 -0.78
CA VAL A 76 0.21 -1.65 -1.66
C VAL A 76 0.11 -0.31 -0.93
N ILE A 77 -0.37 -0.30 0.31
CA ILE A 77 -0.51 0.94 1.09
C ILE A 77 0.87 1.55 1.33
N ILE A 78 1.86 0.75 1.75
CA ILE A 78 3.24 1.20 1.99
C ILE A 78 3.85 1.81 0.72
N ARG A 79 3.66 1.21 -0.46
CA ARG A 79 4.12 1.78 -1.74
C ARG A 79 3.48 3.13 -2.03
N VAL A 80 2.18 3.27 -1.79
CA VAL A 80 1.47 4.54 -1.97
C VAL A 80 1.97 5.60 -0.99
N LEU A 81 2.26 5.24 0.25
CA LEU A 81 2.81 6.16 1.25
C LEU A 81 4.23 6.62 0.87
N ASP A 82 5.12 5.70 0.49
CA ASP A 82 6.48 6.02 0.02
C ASP A 82 6.44 6.98 -1.18
N MET A 83 5.59 6.67 -2.16
CA MET A 83 5.37 7.52 -3.33
C MET A 83 4.80 8.89 -2.94
N ALA A 84 3.81 8.94 -2.04
CA ALA A 84 3.24 10.19 -1.57
C ALA A 84 4.28 11.09 -0.90
N GLU A 85 5.16 10.52 -0.06
CA GLU A 85 6.25 11.30 0.55
C GLU A 85 7.25 11.80 -0.47
N HIS A 86 7.64 10.94 -1.41
CA HIS A 86 8.57 11.33 -2.47
C HIS A 86 8.06 12.55 -3.27
N TYR A 87 6.76 12.62 -3.55
CA TYR A 87 6.14 13.74 -4.28
C TYR A 87 5.67 14.89 -3.38
N GLY A 88 5.87 14.82 -2.06
CA GLY A 88 5.43 15.87 -1.12
C GLY A 88 3.91 15.97 -0.95
N ILE A 89 3.20 14.86 -1.15
CA ILE A 89 1.75 14.76 -1.00
C ILE A 89 1.41 14.48 0.46
N ASP A 90 0.63 15.35 1.10
CA ASP A 90 0.02 15.05 2.40
C ASP A 90 -1.16 14.09 2.20
N ILE A 91 -0.89 12.78 2.27
CA ILE A 91 -1.91 11.77 1.99
C ILE A 91 -3.00 11.74 3.07
N GLU A 92 -2.68 12.11 4.32
CA GLU A 92 -3.64 12.13 5.42
C GLU A 92 -4.68 13.22 5.18
N ALA A 93 -4.23 14.43 4.83
CA ALA A 93 -5.12 15.53 4.44
C ALA A 93 -5.95 15.17 3.19
N ALA A 94 -5.32 14.58 2.17
CA ALA A 94 -6.01 14.17 0.94
C ALA A 94 -7.09 13.10 1.21
N LEU A 95 -6.80 12.13 2.08
CA LEU A 95 -7.77 11.12 2.51
C LEU A 95 -8.94 11.75 3.28
N ALA A 96 -8.66 12.66 4.22
CA ALA A 96 -9.69 13.34 5.00
C ALA A 96 -10.63 14.16 4.10
N GLU A 97 -10.08 14.96 3.19
CA GLU A 97 -10.84 15.76 2.23
C GLU A 97 -11.66 14.86 1.29
N LYS A 98 -11.02 13.84 0.70
CA LYS A 98 -11.69 12.93 -0.23
C LYS A 98 -12.81 12.16 0.43
N HIS A 99 -12.60 11.70 1.67
CA HIS A 99 -13.61 10.99 2.43
C HIS A 99 -14.77 11.91 2.83
N ALA A 100 -14.49 13.17 3.21
CA ALA A 100 -15.53 14.18 3.46
C ALA A 100 -16.43 14.37 2.23
N TYR A 101 -15.85 14.50 1.03
CA TYR A 101 -16.60 14.55 -0.22
C TYR A 101 -17.34 13.24 -0.53
N ASN A 102 -16.75 12.08 -0.30
CA ASN A 102 -17.40 10.80 -0.60
C ASN A 102 -18.68 10.59 0.24
N LYS A 103 -18.73 11.13 1.47
CA LYS A 103 -19.94 11.11 2.32
C LYS A 103 -21.11 11.91 1.74
N THR A 104 -20.85 12.89 0.87
CA THR A 104 -21.92 13.67 0.23
C THR A 104 -22.48 12.99 -1.02
N ARG A 105 -21.89 11.87 -1.46
CA ARG A 105 -22.35 11.17 -2.67
C ARG A 105 -23.67 10.45 -2.41
N PRO A 106 -24.64 10.51 -3.34
CA PRO A 106 -25.83 9.69 -3.26
C PRO A 106 -25.48 8.21 -3.40
N TYR A 107 -26.35 7.35 -2.89
CA TYR A 107 -26.21 5.89 -3.01
C TYR A 107 -26.03 5.49 -4.49
N LYS A 108 -24.96 4.74 -4.79
CA LYS A 108 -24.56 4.33 -6.15
C LYS A 108 -24.38 5.49 -7.15
N HIS A 109 -23.82 6.61 -6.72
CA HIS A 109 -23.42 7.68 -7.64
C HIS A 109 -22.47 7.15 -8.73
N GLY A 110 -22.88 7.29 -10.00
CA GLY A 110 -22.07 6.94 -11.17
C GLY A 110 -22.44 5.63 -11.87
N GLY A 111 -23.46 4.88 -11.42
CA GLY A 111 -24.05 3.77 -12.18
C GLY A 111 -23.10 2.65 -12.61
N LYS A 112 -21.87 2.60 -12.08
CA LYS A 112 -20.91 1.54 -12.39
C LYS A 112 -21.46 0.23 -11.80
N ALA A 113 -21.94 -0.64 -12.68
CA ALA A 113 -22.21 -2.03 -12.34
C ALA A 113 -20.91 -2.61 -11.76
N MET A 114 -21.03 -3.24 -10.59
CA MET A 114 -19.96 -4.08 -10.05
C MET A 114 -19.82 -5.32 -10.90
#